data_AF-A0AAD2U6I9-F1
#
_entry.id   AF-A0AAD2U6I9-F1
#
_cell.length_a   1.000
_cell.length_b   1.000
_cell.length_c   1.000
_cell.angle_alpha   90.00
_cell.angle_beta   90.00
_cell.angle_gamma   90.00
#
_symmetry.space_group_name_H-M   'P 1'
#
loop_
_entity.id
_entity.type
_entity.pdbx_description
1 polymer ?
#
loop_
_entity_poly.entity_id
_entity_poly.type
_entity_poly.pdbx_seq_one_letter_code
_entity_poly.pdbx_strand_id
1 'polypeptide(L)'
;MAALKEPVKIFIVQSLACRDTPQEVVENVKQEFDVEISRSQCQAYDPTKYSGRNLSQKYVELFEKTREEFDKGLIDIPIASKYYRLKQYQKQLER
;
A
#
# COMPACT_ATOMS: atom_id res chain seq x y z
N MET A 1 -1.86 18.20 12.18
CA MET A 1 -1.99 17.06 11.24
C MET A 1 -3.14 16.21 11.74
N ALA A 2 -4.20 16.00 10.97
CA ALA A 2 -5.34 15.21 11.42
C ALA A 2 -4.86 13.82 11.82
N ALA A 3 -5.15 13.39 13.05
CA ALA A 3 -4.80 12.06 13.51
C ALA A 3 -5.66 11.05 12.75
N LEU A 4 -5.08 10.41 11.74
CA LEU A 4 -5.75 9.30 11.05
C LEU A 4 -6.11 8.23 12.08
N LYS A 5 -7.34 7.72 11.99
CA LYS A 5 -7.81 6.60 12.81
C LYS A 5 -6.90 5.39 12.54
N GLU A 6 -6.64 4.60 13.58
CA GLU A 6 -5.80 3.41 13.49
C GLU A 6 -6.17 2.43 12.35
N PRO A 7 -7.45 2.12 12.06
CA PRO A 7 -7.81 1.30 10.90
C PRO A 7 -7.33 1.87 9.55
N VAL A 8 -7.36 3.19 9.38
CA VAL A 8 -6.91 3.84 8.14
C VAL A 8 -5.40 3.68 7.96
N LYS A 9 -4.63 3.78 9.05
CA LYS A 9 -3.17 3.58 9.02
C LYS A 9 -2.81 2.14 8.66
N ILE A 10 -3.51 1.17 9.26
CA ILE A 10 -3.33 -0.25 8.97
C ILE A 10 -3.60 -0.52 7.48
N PHE A 11 -4.71 0.01 6.95
CA PHE A 11 -5.06 -0.14 5.54
C PHE A 11 -3.98 0.43 4.61
N ILE A 12 -3.50 1.66 4.86
CA ILE A 12 -2.45 2.27 4.04
C ILE A 12 -1.18 1.39 4.03
N VAL A 13 -0.75 0.90 5.19
CA VAL A 13 0.45 0.06 5.32
C VAL A 13 0.28 -1.27 4.56
N GLN A 14 -0.88 -1.91 4.68
CA GLN A 14 -1.17 -3.17 3.99
C GLN A 14 -1.24 -3.00 2.48
N SER A 15 -1.93 -1.97 1.97
CA SER A 15 -2.04 -1.70 0.54
C SER A 15 -0.68 -1.37 -0.09
N LEU A 16 0.16 -0.59 0.60
CA LEU A 16 1.53 -0.34 0.16
C LEU A 16 2.39 -1.61 0.19
N ALA A 17 2.23 -2.47 1.20
CA ALA A 17 2.88 -3.78 1.24
C ALA A 17 2.45 -4.66 0.05
N CYS A 18 1.19 -4.55 -0.39
CA CYS A 18 0.65 -5.21 -1.58
C CYS A 18 1.12 -4.62 -2.94
N ARG A 19 2.10 -3.72 -2.95
CA ARG A 19 2.65 -3.05 -4.15
C ARG A 19 1.67 -2.09 -4.84
N ASP A 20 0.61 -1.63 -4.18
CA ASP A 20 -0.23 -0.57 -4.72
C ASP A 20 0.55 0.75 -4.76
N THR A 21 0.29 1.57 -5.77
CA THR A 21 0.95 2.88 -5.86
C THR A 21 0.39 3.84 -4.82
N PRO A 22 1.18 4.80 -4.30
CA PRO A 22 0.67 5.79 -3.33
C PRO A 22 -0.52 6.60 -3.83
N GLN A 23 -0.74 6.69 -5.13
CA GLN A 23 -1.91 7.37 -5.70
C GLN A 23 -3.16 6.50 -5.61
N GLU A 24 -3.08 5.22 -5.97
CA GLU A 24 -4.17 4.25 -5.81
C GLU A 24 -4.58 4.12 -4.34
N VAL A 25 -3.62 4.09 -3.41
CA VAL A 25 -3.91 4.02 -1.97
C VAL A 25 -4.68 5.25 -1.47
N VAL A 26 -4.37 6.45 -1.98
CA VAL A 26 -5.13 7.67 -1.64
C VAL A 26 -6.58 7.55 -2.11
N GLU A 27 -6.78 7.09 -3.34
CA GLU A 27 -8.13 6.91 -3.92
C GLU A 27 -8.92 5.85 -3.15
N ASN A 28 -8.30 4.71 -2.83
CA ASN A 28 -8.92 3.63 -2.06
C ASN A 28 -9.29 4.09 -0.64
N VAL A 29 -8.42 4.86 0.04
CA VAL A 29 -8.75 5.39 1.37
C VAL A 29 -9.91 6.38 1.31
N LYS A 30 -9.98 7.20 0.26
CA LYS A 30 -11.11 8.10 0.05
C LYS A 30 -12.41 7.34 -0.21
N GLN A 31 -12.37 6.23 -0.94
CA GLN A 31 -13.55 5.41 -1.22
C GLN A 31 -14.04 4.62 0.00
N GLU A 32 -13.14 3.98 0.74
CA GLU A 32 -13.49 3.09 1.86
C GLU A 32 -13.76 3.84 3.16
N PHE A 33 -13.05 4.95 3.40
CA PHE A 33 -13.09 5.66 4.68
C PHE A 33 -13.60 7.10 4.58
N ASP A 34 -13.87 7.62 3.37
CA ASP A 34 -14.22 9.03 3.11
C ASP A 34 -13.20 10.01 3.72
N VAL A 35 -11.92 9.61 3.74
CA VAL A 35 -10.82 10.43 4.25
C VAL A 35 -9.92 10.86 3.09
N GLU A 36 -9.77 12.17 2.92
CA GLU A 36 -8.79 12.72 2.00
C GLU A 36 -7.39 12.72 2.65
N ILE A 37 -6.46 12.00 2.04
CA ILE A 37 -5.05 11.97 2.44
C ILE A 37 -4.16 12.42 1.29
N SER A 38 -3.01 13.02 1.60
CA SER A 38 -2.06 13.39 0.55
C SER A 38 -1.17 12.21 0.15
N ARG A 39 -0.68 12.22 -1.08
CA ARG A 39 0.32 11.23 -1.56
C ARG A 39 1.58 11.22 -0.70
N SER A 40 2.02 12.39 -0.23
CA SER A 40 3.16 12.52 0.66
C SER A 40 2.91 11.87 2.04
N GLN A 41 1.68 11.95 2.54
CA GLN A 41 1.28 11.29 3.77
C GLN A 41 1.26 9.77 3.60
N CYS A 42 0.77 9.24 2.47
CA CYS A 42 0.89 7.80 2.16
C CYS A 42 2.34 7.32 2.16
N GLN A 43 3.25 8.07 1.52
CA GLN A 43 4.67 7.72 1.46
C GLN A 43 5.34 7.64 2.83
N ALA A 44 4.81 8.32 3.85
CA ALA A 44 5.34 8.24 5.21
C ALA A 44 5.00 6.91 5.91
N TYR A 45 4.08 6.11 5.36
CA TYR A 45 3.73 4.77 5.85
C TYR A 45 4.45 3.64 5.11
N ASP A 46 5.37 3.97 4.20
CA ASP A 46 6.23 3.01 3.50
C ASP A 46 7.63 2.98 4.16
N PRO A 47 7.99 1.91 4.90
CA PRO A 47 9.29 1.80 5.56
C PRO A 47 10.46 1.66 4.58
N THR A 48 10.21 1.33 3.31
CA THR A 48 11.25 1.24 2.28
C THR A 48 11.69 2.61 1.77
N LYS A 49 10.95 3.67 2.11
CA LYS A 49 11.23 5.06 1.68
C LYS A 49 11.80 5.87 2.83
N TYR A 50 12.58 6.90 2.46
CA TYR A 50 13.14 7.85 3.42
C TYR A 50 12.06 8.50 4.30
N SER A 51 10.89 8.77 3.73
CA SER A 51 9.74 9.35 4.43
C SER A 51 9.17 8.46 5.54
N GLY A 52 9.36 7.12 5.45
CA GLY A 52 8.87 6.15 6.43
C GLY A 52 9.88 5.74 7.50
N ARG A 53 11.07 6.36 7.55
CA ARG A 53 12.12 6.04 8.54
C ARG A 53 11.70 6.19 10.01
N ASN A 54 10.70 7.04 10.27
CA ASN A 54 10.18 7.31 11.61
C ASN A 54 8.87 6.55 11.90
N LEU A 55 8.54 5.53 11.09
CA LEU A 55 7.36 4.71 11.29
C LEU A 55 7.53 3.85 12.56
N SER A 56 6.45 3.69 13.33
CA SER A 56 6.49 2.84 14.53
C SER A 56 6.75 1.38 14.15
N GLN A 57 7.55 0.69 14.97
CA GLN A 57 7.93 -0.72 14.79
C GLN A 57 6.74 -1.62 14.46
N LYS A 58 5.58 -1.41 15.12
CA LYS A 58 4.33 -2.15 14.88
C LYS A 58 3.90 -2.14 13.41
N TYR A 59 4.02 -1.00 12.72
CA TYR A 59 3.63 -0.87 11.32
C TYR A 59 4.70 -1.38 10.36
N VAL A 60 5.98 -1.31 10.75
CA VAL A 60 7.09 -1.92 9.99
C VAL A 60 6.91 -3.43 9.95
N GLU A 61 6.69 -4.06 11.10
CA GLU A 61 6.43 -5.51 11.21
C GLU A 61 5.19 -5.92 10.42
N LEU A 62 4.11 -5.12 10.50
CA LEU A 62 2.91 -5.37 9.70
C LEU A 62 3.19 -5.29 8.20
N PHE A 63 3.98 -4.30 7.77
CA PHE A 63 4.36 -4.14 6.36
C PHE A 63 5.15 -5.34 5.87
N GLU A 64 6.19 -5.75 6.61
CA GLU A 64 7.06 -6.87 6.25
C GLU A 64 6.28 -8.19 6.22
N LYS A 65 5.45 -8.45 7.22
CA LYS A 65 4.59 -9.64 7.28
C LYS A 65 3.63 -9.69 6.10
N THR A 66 2.92 -8.59 5.83
CA THR A 66 1.97 -8.52 4.70
C THR A 66 2.69 -8.69 3.36
N ARG A 67 3.91 -8.14 3.23
CA ARG A 67 4.74 -8.29 2.03
C ARG A 67 5.17 -9.74 1.82
N GLU A 68 5.58 -10.41 2.89
CA GLU A 68 5.99 -11.81 2.86
C GLU A 68 4.80 -12.72 2.49
N GLU A 69 3.63 -12.48 3.06
CA GLU A 69 2.40 -13.22 2.73
C GLU A 69 1.96 -12.97 1.27
N PHE A 70 2.09 -11.73 0.79
CA PHE A 70 1.85 -11.38 -0.61
C PHE A 70 2.82 -12.11 -1.56
N ASP A 71 4.10 -12.12 -1.24
CA ASP A 71 5.14 -12.74 -2.06
C ASP A 71 5.04 -14.27 -2.04
N LYS A 72 4.56 -14.86 -0.93
CA LYS A 72 4.18 -16.28 -0.83
C LYS A 72 2.90 -16.62 -1.60
N GLY A 73 2.17 -15.61 -2.10
CA GLY A 73 0.89 -15.80 -2.80
C GLY A 73 -0.24 -16.28 -1.89
N LEU A 74 -0.11 -16.10 -0.57
CA LEU A 74 -1.11 -16.49 0.43
C LEU A 74 -2.22 -15.46 0.61
N ILE A 75 -2.01 -14.24 0.10
CA ILE A 75 -3.05 -13.21 0.02
C ILE A 75 -3.79 -13.39 -1.31
N ASP A 76 -5.01 -13.92 -1.23
CA ASP A 76 -5.96 -13.92 -2.34
C ASP A 76 -6.39 -12.47 -2.61
N ILE A 77 -5.70 -11.81 -3.52
CA ILE A 77 -6.04 -10.45 -3.94
C ILE A 77 -7.14 -10.56 -4.99
N PRO A 78 -8.17 -9.71 -4.96
CA PRO A 78 -9.18 -9.68 -6.01
C PRO A 78 -8.53 -9.57 -7.40
N ILE A 79 -9.07 -10.34 -8.34
CA ILE A 79 -8.60 -10.59 -9.71
C ILE A 79 -8.14 -9.33 -10.47
N ALA A 80 -8.67 -8.15 -10.12
CA ALA A 80 -8.29 -6.85 -10.67
C ALA A 80 -6.79 -6.52 -10.54
N SER A 81 -6.13 -6.82 -9.41
CA SER A 81 -4.70 -6.51 -9.22
C SER A 81 -3.79 -7.48 -9.96
N LYS A 82 -4.26 -8.71 -10.26
CA LYS A 82 -3.56 -9.65 -11.16
C LYS A 82 -3.54 -9.09 -12.59
N TYR A 83 -4.69 -8.62 -13.09
CA TYR A 83 -4.79 -8.04 -14.43
C TYR A 83 -3.93 -6.78 -14.59
N TYR A 84 -3.93 -5.89 -13.59
CA TYR A 84 -3.08 -4.70 -13.62
C TYR A 84 -1.58 -5.04 -13.66
N ARG A 85 -1.11 -5.96 -12.81
CA ARG A 85 0.28 -6.44 -12.82
C ARG A 85 0.66 -7.08 -14.16
N LEU A 86 -0.22 -7.92 -14.70
CA LEU A 86 0.00 -8.59 -15.99
C LEU A 86 0.09 -7.58 -17.14
N LYS A 87 -0.78 -6.55 -17.13
CA LYS A 87 -0.76 -5.43 -18.08
C LYS A 87 0.51 -4.58 -17.98
N GLN A 88 1.03 -4.34 -16.78
CA GLN A 88 2.31 -3.62 -16.60
C GLN A 88 3.51 -4.46 -17.10
N TYR A 89 3.53 -5.77 -16.83
CA TYR A 89 4.54 -6.68 -17.38
C TYR A 89 4.50 -6.72 -18.91
N GLN A 90 3.31 -6.78 -19.49
CA GLN A 90 3.12 -6.80 -20.94
C GLN A 90 3.65 -5.50 -21.59
N LYS A 91 3.36 -4.35 -20.98
CA LYS A 91 3.92 -3.06 -21.40
C LYS A 91 5.45 -2.97 -21.36
N GLN A 92 6.11 -3.72 -20.48
CA GLN A 92 7.57 -3.77 -20.39
C GLN A 92 8.20 -4.71 -21.43
N LEU A 93 7.48 -5.76 -21.82
CA LEU A 93 7.91 -6.71 -22.87
C LEU A 93 7.70 -6.16 -24.28
N GLU A 94 6.72 -5.29 -24.48
CA GLU A 94 6.40 -4.65 -25.78
C GLU A 94 7.26 -3.39 -26.06
N ARG A 95 8.33 -3.18 -25.29
CA ARG A 95 9.30 -2.09 -25.46
C ARG A 95 10.58 -2.60 -26.12
#